data_AF-A0ABD3SAY8-F1
#
_entry.id   AF-A0ABD3SAY8-F1
#
_cell.length_a   1.000
_cell.length_b   1.000
_cell.length_c   1.000
_cell.angle_alpha   90.00
_cell.angle_beta   90.00
_cell.angle_gamma   90.00
#
_symmetry.space_group_name_H-M   'P 1'
#
loop_
_entity.id
_entity.type
_entity.pdbx_description
1 polymer ?
#
loop_
_entity_poly.entity_id
_entity_poly.type
_entity_poly.pdbx_seq_one_letter_code
_entity_poly.pdbx_strand_id
1 'polypeptide(L)'
;MSSMRRLPEWVSRRMTLHPLLPKSLFSATTMARGMTNHRGLVVIMLAVFSAFAYHNDVKSYLGIERGGRFTGQFTARPQALIDDDLEDYGELNLPEWLSKVVDCEDDEEESDCTARLEAAAADAASKFSSYGADYSNAALPKFLPKHSLMDLVAISHLYSADFGIVMYDPENDDFLLLYNGEKTWVGPILKLALTFRMLAFMLRKSFPDRFRGKESDELAIAIGSGDYPHIRQICIDNFPHAVDREPCNTDAKDRTPILQFSSIYRHAEILPHMVAMPMPAFHLPCFVEWVSDRTVCSGLSGDYTTTTFEKLINQVVWRGTDFAYLNTIHNNALRRMWPGDIEGKIAPEMREEDKKTIVISALRNLIDENVLLPRWKGVALTLEAEYENAIEGELLAAEPILPWVNIKFARSNPNPTDSNFTELAKYGIQVMGERMTLQNLAQFKYHIDLGGGGGTTWTGTIQKVAMPGLLFHHVSPTKDYIHDYLIPWIHYIPVAGDLRDLRMKYDWAERHPHAAKLIAKQGTKYVQHLATPEGFDELYQKAFVEPVRQVIMTYEPVPSSSWREVLRDGSGLKQAMQCTGNTPRECDDASMSDFQNRHAILKGQSEVSASFKDI
;
A
#
# COMPACT_ATOMS: atom_id res chain seq x y z
N MET A 1 -2.76 94.24 27.21
CA MET A 1 -3.45 93.12 27.90
C MET A 1 -3.46 91.94 26.93
N SER A 2 -3.03 90.73 27.26
CA SER A 2 -2.40 90.19 28.49
C SER A 2 -1.21 89.28 28.11
N SER A 3 -0.23 89.13 29.01
CA SER A 3 0.93 88.21 28.89
C SER A 3 0.64 86.89 29.66
N MET A 4 1.50 85.87 29.84
CA MET A 4 2.95 85.58 29.66
C MET A 4 3.08 84.01 29.64
N ARG A 5 4.11 83.24 29.21
CA ARG A 5 5.55 83.31 28.81
C ARG A 5 5.73 82.43 27.54
N ARG A 6 6.68 82.57 26.61
CA ARG A 6 8.18 82.64 26.60
C ARG A 6 8.93 81.34 26.98
N LEU A 7 9.56 80.70 25.98
CA LEU A 7 10.84 79.96 26.02
C LEU A 7 11.44 79.93 24.57
N PRO A 8 12.73 80.32 24.33
CA PRO A 8 13.31 80.29 22.97
C PRO A 8 14.75 79.72 22.80
N GLU A 9 14.92 78.88 21.76
CA GLU A 9 16.00 78.85 20.72
C GLU A 9 17.52 78.63 21.01
N TRP A 10 18.25 78.39 19.88
CA TRP A 10 19.71 78.40 19.57
C TRP A 10 20.54 77.14 19.94
N VAL A 11 21.25 76.36 19.07
CA VAL A 11 21.63 76.27 17.61
C VAL A 11 23.14 76.41 17.30
N SER A 12 23.78 75.33 16.81
CA SER A 12 25.11 75.28 16.13
C SER A 12 25.44 73.87 15.55
N ARG A 13 26.36 73.60 14.59
CA ARG A 13 26.71 74.25 13.29
C ARG A 13 27.74 73.41 12.46
N ARG A 14 27.33 72.81 11.32
CA ARG A 14 28.18 72.31 10.18
C ARG A 14 29.12 71.09 10.49
N MET A 15 29.82 70.41 9.54
CA MET A 15 30.21 70.76 8.15
C MET A 15 30.60 69.56 7.22
N THR A 16 30.16 69.56 5.94
CA THR A 16 30.78 68.92 4.71
C THR A 16 30.95 67.37 4.63
N LEU A 17 31.06 66.69 3.48
CA LEU A 17 31.16 67.05 2.03
C LEU A 17 30.55 65.95 1.09
N HIS A 18 30.60 66.16 -0.24
CA HIS A 18 29.99 65.41 -1.38
C HIS A 18 31.09 64.65 -2.20
N PRO A 19 30.82 64.02 -3.38
CA PRO A 19 29.63 63.33 -3.96
C PRO A 19 29.98 61.97 -4.65
N LEU A 20 29.02 61.31 -5.37
CA LEU A 20 29.12 61.00 -6.83
C LEU A 20 27.90 60.22 -7.41
N LEU A 21 27.72 60.33 -8.73
CA LEU A 21 26.69 59.75 -9.64
C LEU A 21 27.36 59.60 -11.04
N PRO A 22 26.96 58.73 -12.01
CA PRO A 22 25.72 58.98 -12.80
C PRO A 22 25.03 57.82 -13.61
N LYS A 23 23.71 58.03 -13.85
CA LYS A 23 22.92 57.91 -15.12
C LYS A 23 23.31 56.94 -16.28
N SER A 24 22.30 56.24 -16.84
CA SER A 24 21.83 56.39 -18.25
C SER A 24 20.59 55.49 -18.54
N LEU A 25 19.92 55.54 -19.72
CA LEU A 25 18.90 56.53 -20.16
C LEU A 25 18.13 56.00 -21.42
N PHE A 26 16.78 56.13 -21.48
CA PHE A 26 15.91 56.09 -22.70
C PHE A 26 15.86 54.76 -23.52
N SER A 27 14.93 54.48 -24.46
CA SER A 27 13.72 55.16 -25.00
C SER A 27 12.67 54.12 -25.52
N ALA A 28 11.43 54.54 -25.81
CA ALA A 28 10.50 53.88 -26.74
C ALA A 28 10.79 54.30 -28.23
N THR A 29 10.07 53.96 -29.32
CA THR A 29 8.61 53.83 -29.51
C THR A 29 8.20 53.30 -30.93
N THR A 30 7.01 52.68 -31.05
CA THR A 30 6.01 52.67 -32.19
C THR A 30 6.19 51.84 -33.50
N MET A 31 5.01 51.47 -34.04
CA MET A 31 4.61 51.03 -35.42
C MET A 31 4.80 49.53 -35.78
N ALA A 32 3.80 48.68 -36.01
CA ALA A 32 2.34 48.74 -36.26
C ALA A 32 1.85 48.76 -37.73
N ARG A 33 1.44 47.57 -38.22
CA ARG A 33 0.47 47.24 -39.30
C ARG A 33 0.34 45.69 -39.32
N GLY A 34 -0.81 45.05 -39.47
CA GLY A 34 -2.19 45.54 -39.46
C GLY A 34 -3.09 44.73 -40.42
N MET A 35 -4.00 43.90 -39.92
CA MET A 35 -5.06 43.29 -40.72
C MET A 35 -6.28 42.94 -39.85
N THR A 36 -7.48 42.97 -40.44
CA THR A 36 -8.77 42.96 -39.75
C THR A 36 -9.52 41.63 -39.89
N ASN A 37 -10.29 41.24 -38.87
CA ASN A 37 -11.68 40.83 -39.08
C ASN A 37 -12.53 40.84 -37.80
N HIS A 38 -13.82 41.14 -37.93
CA HIS A 38 -14.79 41.12 -36.83
C HIS A 38 -15.52 39.77 -36.74
N ARG A 39 -15.68 39.25 -35.51
CA ARG A 39 -16.95 38.79 -34.88
C ARG A 39 -16.62 38.10 -33.54
N GLY A 40 -17.49 38.27 -32.53
CA GLY A 40 -17.35 37.58 -31.22
C GLY A 40 -17.61 38.42 -29.95
N LEU A 41 -17.74 39.75 -30.05
CA LEU A 41 -17.89 40.63 -28.88
C LEU A 41 -19.33 40.68 -28.33
N VAL A 42 -19.81 39.57 -27.76
CA VAL A 42 -21.13 39.48 -27.07
C VAL A 42 -21.04 38.76 -25.71
N VAL A 43 -20.11 37.81 -25.53
CA VAL A 43 -20.07 36.96 -24.32
C VAL A 43 -19.41 37.66 -23.10
N ILE A 44 -18.48 38.59 -23.33
CA ILE A 44 -17.73 39.29 -22.26
C ILE A 44 -18.50 40.52 -21.75
N MET A 45 -19.74 40.30 -21.33
CA MET A 45 -20.58 41.23 -20.55
C MET A 45 -21.40 40.51 -19.46
N LEU A 46 -21.42 39.17 -19.43
CA LEU A 46 -22.13 38.38 -18.40
C LEU A 46 -21.23 37.86 -17.27
N ALA A 47 -19.90 37.84 -17.46
CA ALA A 47 -18.96 37.28 -16.48
C ALA A 47 -18.67 38.18 -15.25
N VAL A 48 -19.09 39.46 -15.27
CA VAL A 48 -18.75 40.44 -14.22
C VAL A 48 -19.86 40.58 -13.17
N PHE A 49 -21.11 40.22 -13.48
CA PHE A 49 -22.23 40.29 -12.52
C PHE A 49 -22.36 39.05 -11.63
N SER A 50 -21.98 37.86 -12.09
CA SER A 50 -22.03 36.62 -11.30
C SER A 50 -21.07 36.62 -10.10
N ALA A 51 -20.03 37.45 -10.12
CA ALA A 51 -19.03 37.54 -9.05
C ALA A 51 -19.46 38.34 -7.82
N PHE A 52 -20.61 39.04 -7.86
CA PHE A 52 -21.10 39.87 -6.74
C PHE A 52 -22.35 39.31 -6.04
N ALA A 53 -22.91 38.19 -6.54
CA ALA A 53 -24.12 37.56 -5.99
C ALA A 53 -23.82 36.46 -4.95
N TYR A 54 -22.64 35.82 -5.00
CA TYR A 54 -22.32 34.63 -4.21
C TYR A 54 -21.67 34.92 -2.84
N HIS A 55 -21.97 36.06 -2.22
CA HIS A 55 -21.34 36.49 -0.95
C HIS A 55 -22.32 37.08 0.08
N ASN A 56 -23.62 36.75 -0.02
CA ASN A 56 -24.64 37.20 0.94
C ASN A 56 -25.59 36.10 1.46
N ASP A 57 -25.52 34.86 0.96
CA ASP A 57 -26.51 33.81 1.26
C ASP A 57 -25.99 32.69 2.17
N VAL A 58 -25.19 33.06 3.18
CA VAL A 58 -24.76 32.18 4.29
C VAL A 58 -25.00 32.89 5.64
N LYS A 59 -26.21 33.44 5.82
CA LYS A 59 -26.65 34.13 7.05
C LYS A 59 -28.05 33.74 7.53
N SER A 60 -28.62 32.67 6.97
CA SER A 60 -29.94 32.12 7.31
C SER A 60 -29.88 30.94 8.30
N TYR A 61 -28.69 30.36 8.55
CA TYR A 61 -28.53 29.14 9.36
C TYR A 61 -27.99 29.33 10.79
N LEU A 62 -27.74 30.58 11.23
CA LEU A 62 -27.36 30.89 12.61
C LEU A 62 -28.35 31.90 13.20
N GLY A 63 -29.47 31.39 13.72
CA GLY A 63 -30.56 32.18 14.29
C GLY A 63 -30.19 32.84 15.61
N ILE A 64 -29.54 34.02 15.55
CA ILE A 64 -29.17 34.83 16.72
C ILE A 64 -29.81 36.21 16.62
N GLU A 65 -31.08 36.32 17.02
CA GLU A 65 -31.66 37.62 17.35
C GLU A 65 -31.20 38.12 18.73
N ARG A 66 -31.05 39.44 18.86
CA ARG A 66 -30.59 40.07 20.10
C ARG A 66 -31.76 40.56 20.95
N GLY A 67 -31.87 40.09 22.19
CA GLY A 67 -32.44 40.88 23.29
C GLY A 67 -33.60 40.25 24.05
N GLY A 68 -33.30 39.24 24.87
CA GLY A 68 -34.23 38.76 25.91
C GLY A 68 -33.45 38.43 27.19
N ARG A 69 -33.84 39.02 28.33
CA ARG A 69 -33.43 38.49 29.65
C ARG A 69 -34.39 37.39 30.02
N PHE A 70 -33.88 36.17 30.26
CA PHE A 70 -34.61 35.16 31.01
C PHE A 70 -33.71 34.51 32.05
N THR A 71 -34.17 34.49 33.30
CA THR A 71 -33.59 33.73 34.40
C THR A 71 -34.30 32.39 34.47
N GLY A 72 -33.59 31.29 34.21
CA GLY A 72 -34.13 29.94 34.29
C GLY A 72 -33.04 28.92 34.62
N GLN A 73 -33.35 27.99 35.53
CA GLN A 73 -32.44 26.91 35.89
C GLN A 73 -32.50 25.81 34.82
N PHE A 74 -31.39 25.48 34.18
CA PHE A 74 -31.31 24.29 33.33
C PHE A 74 -30.93 23.07 34.16
N THR A 75 -31.94 22.29 34.53
CA THR A 75 -31.78 20.91 34.98
C THR A 75 -32.19 19.98 33.84
N ALA A 76 -31.23 19.74 32.93
CA ALA A 76 -31.38 18.77 31.85
C ALA A 76 -30.06 17.99 31.72
N ARG A 77 -30.14 16.65 31.65
CA ARG A 77 -28.98 15.80 31.36
C ARG A 77 -28.70 15.85 29.86
N PRO A 78 -27.44 15.84 29.42
CA PRO A 78 -27.09 15.42 28.07
C PRO A 78 -27.24 13.90 27.98
N GLN A 79 -28.47 13.44 27.67
CA GLN A 79 -28.67 12.15 27.02
C GLN A 79 -28.63 12.47 25.53
N ALA A 80 -27.57 12.07 24.83
CA ALA A 80 -27.34 12.50 23.45
C ALA A 80 -26.74 11.37 22.60
N LEU A 81 -27.41 11.07 21.48
CA LEU A 81 -26.87 10.33 20.34
C LEU A 81 -26.40 8.88 20.63
N ILE A 82 -27.28 8.13 21.27
CA ILE A 82 -27.66 6.82 20.71
C ILE A 82 -29.10 7.00 20.22
N ASP A 83 -29.25 7.24 18.92
CA ASP A 83 -30.53 7.26 18.19
C ASP A 83 -30.44 6.14 17.13
N ASP A 84 -31.50 5.34 16.98
CA ASP A 84 -31.44 4.02 16.34
C ASP A 84 -31.42 4.02 14.78
N ASP A 85 -31.20 5.17 14.14
CA ASP A 85 -31.24 5.35 12.68
C ASP A 85 -29.91 4.93 11.97
N LEU A 86 -29.46 3.68 12.19
CA LEU A 86 -28.23 3.12 11.59
C LEU A 86 -28.48 1.89 10.69
N GLU A 87 -29.64 1.83 10.01
CA GLU A 87 -30.01 0.74 9.09
C GLU A 87 -29.34 0.79 7.70
N ASP A 88 -28.67 1.88 7.29
CA ASP A 88 -28.01 1.93 5.96
C ASP A 88 -26.64 1.23 5.95
N TYR A 89 -26.68 -0.10 6.07
CA TYR A 89 -25.54 -0.97 5.80
C TYR A 89 -25.17 -1.06 4.30
N GLY A 90 -25.82 -0.30 3.41
CA GLY A 90 -25.53 -0.29 1.97
C GLY A 90 -24.08 0.07 1.65
N GLU A 91 -23.42 0.87 2.50
CA GLU A 91 -22.01 1.25 2.33
C GLU A 91 -21.01 0.11 2.61
N LEU A 92 -21.36 -0.90 3.42
CA LEU A 92 -20.40 -1.93 3.85
C LEU A 92 -19.92 -2.85 2.71
N ASN A 93 -20.71 -2.96 1.63
CA ASN A 93 -20.48 -3.91 0.53
C ASN A 93 -20.35 -5.36 1.04
N LEU A 94 -21.30 -5.78 1.89
CA LEU A 94 -21.44 -7.18 2.33
C LEU A 94 -21.84 -8.07 1.13
N PRO A 95 -21.28 -9.29 1.01
CA PRO A 95 -21.67 -10.22 -0.03
C PRO A 95 -23.05 -10.82 0.26
N GLU A 96 -23.79 -11.17 -0.80
CA GLU A 96 -25.20 -11.62 -0.74
C GLU A 96 -25.47 -12.81 0.20
N TRP A 97 -24.48 -13.69 0.42
CA TRP A 97 -24.64 -14.79 1.37
C TRP A 97 -24.65 -14.27 2.82
N LEU A 98 -23.72 -13.36 3.15
CA LEU A 98 -23.51 -12.87 4.50
C LEU A 98 -24.69 -12.00 4.94
N SER A 99 -25.16 -11.10 4.08
CA SER A 99 -26.36 -10.26 4.34
C SER A 99 -27.69 -11.03 4.44
N LYS A 100 -27.69 -12.37 4.29
CA LYS A 100 -28.87 -13.23 4.47
C LYS A 100 -28.79 -14.17 5.67
N VAL A 101 -27.63 -14.30 6.32
CA VAL A 101 -27.45 -15.20 7.48
C VAL A 101 -26.65 -14.59 8.64
N VAL A 102 -26.28 -13.31 8.57
CA VAL A 102 -25.45 -12.61 9.58
C VAL A 102 -26.04 -12.68 10.99
N ASP A 103 -27.35 -12.50 11.10
CA ASP A 103 -28.06 -12.49 12.37
C ASP A 103 -28.34 -13.91 12.84
N CYS A 104 -28.07 -14.18 14.12
CA CYS A 104 -28.68 -15.28 14.86
C CYS A 104 -30.03 -14.81 15.41
N GLU A 105 -31.05 -15.65 15.42
CA GLU A 105 -32.31 -15.30 16.11
C GLU A 105 -32.10 -15.38 17.63
N ASP A 106 -32.74 -14.52 18.43
CA ASP A 106 -32.54 -14.46 19.89
C ASP A 106 -32.82 -15.80 20.62
N ASP A 107 -33.65 -16.65 20.02
CA ASP A 107 -34.04 -17.99 20.51
C ASP A 107 -33.26 -19.15 19.81
N GLU A 108 -32.31 -18.87 18.91
CA GLU A 108 -31.53 -19.88 18.17
C GLU A 108 -30.34 -20.40 19.01
N GLU A 109 -30.12 -21.72 19.08
CA GLU A 109 -28.94 -22.26 19.76
C GLU A 109 -27.65 -21.87 19.01
N GLU A 110 -26.56 -21.49 19.72
CA GLU A 110 -25.29 -21.05 19.08
C GLU A 110 -24.78 -22.08 18.06
N SER A 111 -25.01 -23.39 18.30
CA SER A 111 -24.67 -24.47 17.38
C SER A 111 -25.40 -24.38 16.04
N ASP A 112 -26.67 -23.99 16.03
CA ASP A 112 -27.51 -23.97 14.84
C ASP A 112 -27.22 -22.71 14.00
N CYS A 113 -27.09 -21.55 14.64
CA CYS A 113 -26.60 -20.34 13.97
C CYS A 113 -25.20 -20.55 13.38
N THR A 114 -24.28 -21.19 14.14
CA THR A 114 -22.94 -21.52 13.65
C THR A 114 -22.98 -22.47 12.45
N ALA A 115 -23.83 -23.50 12.48
CA ALA A 115 -23.98 -24.44 11.37
C ALA A 115 -24.58 -23.78 10.11
N ARG A 116 -25.55 -22.89 10.28
CA ARG A 116 -26.18 -22.07 9.22
C ARG A 116 -25.16 -21.13 8.57
N LEU A 117 -24.38 -20.42 9.38
CA LEU A 117 -23.27 -19.57 8.93
C LEU A 117 -22.16 -20.38 8.22
N GLU A 118 -21.76 -21.53 8.77
CA GLU A 118 -20.73 -22.40 8.16
C GLU A 118 -21.17 -22.97 6.81
N ALA A 119 -22.44 -23.39 6.67
CA ALA A 119 -22.98 -23.87 5.41
C ALA A 119 -23.03 -22.78 4.33
N ALA A 120 -23.46 -21.56 4.69
CA ALA A 120 -23.50 -20.43 3.78
C ALA A 120 -22.10 -19.97 3.33
N ALA A 121 -21.14 -19.93 4.26
CA ALA A 121 -19.73 -19.63 3.96
C ALA A 121 -19.10 -20.70 3.04
N ALA A 122 -19.40 -21.98 3.25
CA ALA A 122 -18.92 -23.07 2.41
C ALA A 122 -19.50 -23.02 0.99
N ASP A 123 -20.80 -22.74 0.83
CA ASP A 123 -21.44 -22.50 -0.46
C ASP A 123 -20.79 -21.31 -1.18
N ALA A 124 -20.61 -20.18 -0.50
CA ALA A 124 -19.99 -18.97 -1.04
C ALA A 124 -18.53 -19.20 -1.47
N ALA A 125 -17.73 -19.92 -0.66
CA ALA A 125 -16.37 -20.30 -1.01
C ALA A 125 -16.31 -21.25 -2.22
N SER A 126 -17.24 -22.21 -2.32
CA SER A 126 -17.33 -23.10 -3.49
C SER A 126 -17.67 -22.33 -4.76
N LYS A 127 -18.57 -21.34 -4.66
CA LYS A 127 -18.92 -20.43 -5.76
C LYS A 127 -17.74 -19.57 -6.17
N PHE A 128 -16.99 -18.98 -5.24
CA PHE A 128 -15.74 -18.24 -5.55
C PHE A 128 -14.70 -19.13 -6.26
N SER A 129 -14.61 -20.41 -5.93
CA SER A 129 -13.73 -21.35 -6.63
C SER A 129 -14.21 -21.74 -8.05
N SER A 130 -15.48 -21.49 -8.39
CA SER A 130 -16.05 -21.78 -9.72
C SER A 130 -16.20 -20.54 -10.61
N TYR A 131 -16.46 -19.38 -10.00
CA TYR A 131 -16.55 -18.07 -10.63
C TYR A 131 -15.30 -17.26 -10.24
N GLY A 132 -14.31 -17.24 -11.14
CA GLY A 132 -13.03 -16.56 -10.92
C GLY A 132 -13.14 -15.03 -10.78
N ALA A 133 -13.42 -14.58 -9.55
CA ALA A 133 -13.26 -13.24 -9.01
C ALA A 133 -13.86 -12.05 -9.79
N ASP A 134 -15.16 -11.77 -9.59
CA ASP A 134 -15.78 -10.49 -10.00
C ASP A 134 -15.41 -9.30 -9.07
N TYR A 135 -14.90 -9.56 -7.86
CA TYR A 135 -14.46 -8.50 -6.92
C TYR A 135 -12.99 -8.09 -7.13
N SER A 136 -12.72 -7.36 -8.21
CA SER A 136 -11.51 -6.55 -8.53
C SER A 136 -10.10 -7.15 -8.33
N ASN A 137 -10.00 -8.41 -7.91
CA ASN A 137 -8.81 -9.21 -7.85
C ASN A 137 -8.74 -10.01 -9.15
N ALA A 138 -8.16 -9.42 -10.20
CA ALA A 138 -7.97 -10.13 -11.45
C ALA A 138 -7.24 -11.46 -11.20
N ALA A 139 -7.98 -12.55 -11.35
CA ALA A 139 -7.41 -13.88 -11.45
C ALA A 139 -6.53 -13.96 -12.71
N LEU A 140 -5.67 -14.97 -12.76
CA LEU A 140 -4.91 -15.28 -13.98
C LEU A 140 -5.83 -15.25 -15.22
N PRO A 141 -5.50 -14.44 -16.25
CA PRO A 141 -6.23 -14.47 -17.50
C PRO A 141 -6.36 -15.91 -17.99
N LYS A 142 -7.59 -16.37 -18.28
CA LYS A 142 -7.86 -17.80 -18.60
C LYS A 142 -6.99 -18.34 -19.73
N PHE A 143 -6.48 -17.46 -20.59
CA PHE A 143 -5.41 -17.71 -21.53
C PHE A 143 -4.45 -16.51 -21.54
N LEU A 144 -3.15 -16.79 -21.46
CA LEU A 144 -2.10 -15.80 -21.71
C LEU A 144 -1.87 -15.62 -23.22
N PRO A 145 -1.48 -14.42 -23.69
CA PRO A 145 -1.18 -14.17 -25.11
C PRO A 145 0.11 -14.87 -25.56
N LYS A 146 0.15 -15.19 -26.86
CA LYS A 146 1.38 -15.59 -27.55
C LYS A 146 2.37 -14.43 -27.61
N HIS A 147 3.65 -14.71 -27.39
CA HIS A 147 4.70 -13.71 -27.30
C HIS A 147 6.03 -14.18 -27.88
N SER A 148 6.76 -13.26 -28.50
CA SER A 148 8.10 -13.48 -29.04
C SER A 148 9.19 -12.85 -28.16
N LEU A 149 10.45 -13.20 -28.41
CA LEU A 149 11.60 -12.52 -27.80
C LEU A 149 11.58 -10.99 -28.01
N MET A 150 11.02 -10.51 -29.13
CA MET A 150 10.94 -9.07 -29.42
C MET A 150 9.86 -8.35 -28.59
N ASP A 151 8.80 -9.05 -28.19
CA ASP A 151 7.81 -8.51 -27.23
C ASP A 151 8.46 -8.35 -25.85
N LEU A 152 9.31 -9.31 -25.44
CA LEU A 152 10.08 -9.22 -24.20
C LEU A 152 11.12 -8.07 -24.23
N VAL A 153 11.79 -7.86 -25.36
CA VAL A 153 12.65 -6.68 -25.57
C VAL A 153 11.83 -5.39 -25.41
N ALA A 154 10.69 -5.29 -26.09
CA ALA A 154 9.85 -4.10 -26.07
C ALA A 154 9.29 -3.79 -24.67
N ILE A 155 8.75 -4.78 -23.94
CA ILE A 155 8.24 -4.58 -22.58
C ILE A 155 9.35 -4.13 -21.61
N SER A 156 10.59 -4.56 -21.82
CA SER A 156 11.73 -4.19 -20.97
C SER A 156 11.97 -2.67 -20.92
N HIS A 157 11.59 -1.93 -21.96
CA HIS A 157 11.70 -0.47 -21.95
C HIS A 157 10.61 0.21 -21.11
N LEU A 158 9.48 -0.45 -20.78
CA LEU A 158 8.48 0.10 -19.85
C LEU A 158 8.97 0.11 -18.40
N TYR A 159 9.90 -0.78 -18.04
CA TYR A 159 10.50 -0.83 -16.72
C TYR A 159 11.63 0.19 -16.54
N SER A 160 11.77 0.70 -15.32
CA SER A 160 12.85 1.59 -14.88
C SER A 160 13.92 0.85 -14.07
N ALA A 161 13.53 -0.21 -13.35
CA ALA A 161 14.38 -1.08 -12.55
C ALA A 161 13.75 -2.48 -12.41
N ASP A 162 14.48 -3.43 -11.81
CA ASP A 162 14.03 -4.74 -11.34
C ASP A 162 13.22 -5.59 -12.34
N PHE A 163 13.64 -5.54 -13.62
CA PHE A 163 13.13 -6.37 -14.71
C PHE A 163 14.28 -7.11 -15.41
N GLY A 164 14.02 -8.34 -15.83
CA GLY A 164 14.93 -9.15 -16.62
C GLY A 164 14.21 -10.13 -17.54
N ILE A 165 14.94 -10.73 -18.46
CA ILE A 165 14.48 -11.78 -19.36
C ILE A 165 15.31 -13.02 -19.06
N VAL A 166 14.64 -14.09 -18.62
CA VAL A 166 15.27 -15.40 -18.43
C VAL A 166 15.27 -16.11 -19.78
N MET A 167 16.45 -16.31 -20.36
CA MET A 167 16.65 -17.08 -21.59
C MET A 167 17.20 -18.46 -21.23
N TYR A 168 16.57 -19.54 -21.71
CA TYR A 168 17.14 -20.88 -21.68
C TYR A 168 17.91 -21.15 -22.97
N ASP A 169 19.14 -21.61 -22.86
CA ASP A 169 20.05 -21.86 -23.96
C ASP A 169 20.30 -23.37 -24.16
N PRO A 170 19.58 -24.04 -25.08
CA PRO A 170 19.68 -25.49 -25.26
C PRO A 170 21.06 -25.95 -25.77
N GLU A 171 21.85 -25.05 -26.36
CA GLU A 171 23.19 -25.37 -26.86
C GLU A 171 24.21 -25.68 -25.75
N ASN A 172 24.09 -25.01 -24.59
CA ASN A 172 24.90 -25.25 -23.39
C ASN A 172 24.12 -25.95 -22.25
N ASP A 173 22.80 -26.07 -22.38
CA ASP A 173 21.87 -26.50 -21.32
C ASP A 173 21.91 -25.61 -20.06
N ASP A 174 21.93 -24.28 -20.27
CA ASP A 174 22.02 -23.26 -19.21
C ASP A 174 20.86 -22.25 -19.26
N PHE A 175 20.59 -21.60 -18.14
CA PHE A 175 19.73 -20.41 -18.05
C PHE A 175 20.58 -19.14 -17.97
N LEU A 176 20.12 -18.06 -18.59
CA LEU A 176 20.79 -16.76 -18.67
C LEU A 176 19.83 -15.66 -18.22
N LEU A 177 20.31 -14.73 -17.38
CA LEU A 177 19.58 -13.51 -17.06
C LEU A 177 20.04 -12.39 -17.99
N LEU A 178 19.16 -11.96 -18.87
CA LEU A 178 19.34 -10.80 -19.74
C LEU A 178 18.64 -9.58 -19.14
N TYR A 179 19.21 -8.39 -19.32
CA TYR A 179 18.63 -7.12 -18.86
C TYR A 179 18.79 -6.01 -19.90
N ASN A 180 17.91 -5.02 -19.85
CA ASN A 180 17.96 -3.87 -20.75
C ASN A 180 19.17 -2.97 -20.41
N GLY A 181 20.16 -2.98 -21.31
CA GLY A 181 21.45 -2.34 -21.12
C GLY A 181 21.46 -0.80 -21.19
N GLU A 182 20.33 -0.16 -21.50
CA GLU A 182 20.11 1.28 -21.30
C GLU A 182 19.88 1.64 -19.83
N LYS A 183 19.34 0.69 -19.04
CA LYS A 183 18.92 0.95 -17.66
C LYS A 183 20.11 0.82 -16.71
N THR A 184 20.15 1.68 -15.69
CA THR A 184 21.19 1.60 -14.67
C THR A 184 20.95 0.40 -13.76
N TRP A 185 21.91 -0.53 -13.71
CA TRP A 185 21.90 -1.71 -12.84
C TRP A 185 22.24 -1.29 -11.40
N VAL A 186 21.26 -0.75 -10.67
CA VAL A 186 21.40 -0.16 -9.32
C VAL A 186 21.09 -1.17 -8.20
N GLY A 187 21.28 -0.76 -6.93
CA GLY A 187 21.22 -1.63 -5.74
C GLY A 187 20.02 -2.58 -5.53
N PRO A 188 18.77 -2.28 -5.95
CA PRO A 188 17.62 -3.18 -5.73
C PRO A 188 17.74 -4.58 -6.35
N ILE A 189 18.62 -4.74 -7.35
CA ILE A 189 18.84 -5.94 -8.15
C ILE A 189 19.08 -7.24 -7.37
N LEU A 190 19.45 -7.19 -6.08
CA LEU A 190 19.55 -8.40 -5.25
C LEU A 190 18.26 -9.23 -5.28
N LYS A 191 17.09 -8.59 -5.29
CA LYS A 191 15.80 -9.30 -5.40
C LYS A 191 15.64 -10.00 -6.76
N LEU A 192 15.97 -9.32 -7.86
CA LEU A 192 15.91 -9.87 -9.22
C LEU A 192 16.93 -11.02 -9.41
N ALA A 193 18.14 -10.88 -8.87
CA ALA A 193 19.17 -11.92 -8.90
C ALA A 193 18.74 -13.17 -8.12
N LEU A 194 18.21 -13.01 -6.89
CA LEU A 194 17.66 -14.13 -6.11
C LEU A 194 16.48 -14.79 -6.83
N THR A 195 15.58 -13.99 -7.42
CA THR A 195 14.47 -14.47 -8.24
C THR A 195 14.96 -15.38 -9.36
N PHE A 196 15.96 -14.94 -10.15
CA PHE A 196 16.51 -15.70 -11.27
C PHE A 196 17.13 -17.03 -10.82
N ARG A 197 17.98 -17.03 -9.77
CA ARG A 197 18.63 -18.25 -9.26
C ARG A 197 17.62 -19.31 -8.81
N MET A 198 16.60 -18.88 -8.07
CA MET A 198 15.54 -19.77 -7.59
C MET A 198 14.65 -20.24 -8.74
N LEU A 199 14.29 -19.36 -9.68
CA LEU A 199 13.45 -19.70 -10.83
C LEU A 199 14.13 -20.70 -11.78
N ALA A 200 15.41 -20.53 -12.10
CA ALA A 200 16.16 -21.45 -12.95
C ALA A 200 16.16 -22.88 -12.38
N PHE A 201 16.35 -23.02 -11.06
CA PHE A 201 16.23 -24.29 -10.35
C PHE A 201 14.82 -24.87 -10.43
N MET A 202 13.80 -24.10 -10.06
CA MET A 202 12.42 -24.57 -10.06
C MET A 202 11.91 -24.91 -11.47
N LEU A 203 12.35 -24.20 -12.52
CA LEU A 203 12.04 -24.51 -13.91
C LEU A 203 12.53 -25.91 -14.29
N ARG A 204 13.82 -26.21 -14.08
CA ARG A 204 14.39 -27.53 -14.39
C ARG A 204 13.76 -28.65 -13.56
N LYS A 205 13.42 -28.39 -12.29
CA LYS A 205 12.77 -29.37 -11.39
C LYS A 205 11.30 -29.64 -11.71
N SER A 206 10.54 -28.63 -12.13
CA SER A 206 9.09 -28.72 -12.37
C SER A 206 8.74 -29.19 -13.78
N PHE A 207 9.62 -28.91 -14.75
CA PHE A 207 9.40 -29.22 -16.16
C PHE A 207 10.63 -29.93 -16.75
N PRO A 208 11.09 -31.06 -16.19
CA PRO A 208 12.32 -31.73 -16.62
C PRO A 208 12.30 -32.10 -18.11
N ASP A 209 11.14 -32.48 -18.65
CA ASP A 209 10.98 -32.81 -20.06
C ASP A 209 11.16 -31.61 -21.02
N ARG A 210 11.14 -30.37 -20.52
CA ARG A 210 11.31 -29.12 -21.30
C ARG A 210 12.76 -28.61 -21.32
N PHE A 211 13.63 -29.12 -20.45
CA PHE A 211 14.99 -28.61 -20.24
C PHE A 211 16.02 -29.75 -20.36
N ARG A 212 16.20 -30.24 -21.59
CA ARG A 212 17.06 -31.39 -21.95
C ARG A 212 18.18 -31.00 -22.94
N GLY A 213 18.74 -29.81 -22.78
CA GLY A 213 19.71 -29.22 -23.70
C GLY A 213 19.19 -29.23 -25.15
N LYS A 214 20.01 -29.76 -26.06
CA LYS A 214 19.80 -29.78 -27.52
C LYS A 214 18.57 -30.58 -28.00
N GLU A 215 17.87 -31.29 -27.11
CA GLU A 215 16.57 -31.90 -27.40
C GLU A 215 15.39 -30.93 -27.23
N SER A 216 15.65 -29.67 -26.84
CA SER A 216 14.65 -28.67 -26.48
C SER A 216 14.86 -27.37 -27.27
N ASP A 217 13.78 -26.67 -27.63
CA ASP A 217 13.86 -25.31 -28.19
C ASP A 217 14.34 -24.30 -27.12
N GLU A 218 14.82 -23.13 -27.51
CA GLU A 218 15.06 -22.05 -26.55
C GLU A 218 13.73 -21.56 -25.91
N LEU A 219 13.84 -20.81 -24.83
CA LEU A 219 12.70 -20.24 -24.12
C LEU A 219 13.10 -18.90 -23.55
N ALA A 220 12.29 -17.87 -23.75
CA ALA A 220 12.47 -16.59 -23.08
C ALA A 220 11.26 -16.25 -22.20
N ILE A 221 11.49 -15.80 -20.96
CA ILE A 221 10.45 -15.43 -19.99
C ILE A 221 10.76 -14.03 -19.44
N ALA A 222 9.80 -13.11 -19.48
CA ALA A 222 9.89 -11.85 -18.77
C ALA A 222 9.66 -12.05 -17.26
N ILE A 223 10.60 -11.57 -16.44
CA ILE A 223 10.51 -11.56 -14.98
C ILE A 223 10.61 -10.14 -14.42
N GLY A 224 9.78 -9.85 -13.42
CA GLY A 224 9.88 -8.65 -12.59
C GLY A 224 10.13 -8.99 -11.13
N SER A 225 10.70 -8.06 -10.37
CA SER A 225 10.95 -8.22 -8.93
C SER A 225 10.74 -6.89 -8.18
N GLY A 226 11.43 -6.66 -7.06
CA GLY A 226 11.36 -5.41 -6.28
C GLY A 226 10.36 -5.47 -5.11
N ASP A 227 9.75 -4.33 -4.77
CA ASP A 227 8.62 -4.27 -3.82
C ASP A 227 7.27 -4.38 -4.56
N TYR A 228 7.18 -3.75 -5.72
CA TYR A 228 6.07 -3.74 -6.68
C TYR A 228 6.67 -3.48 -8.09
N PRO A 229 5.90 -3.40 -9.19
CA PRO A 229 6.49 -3.27 -10.52
C PRO A 229 7.04 -1.85 -10.74
N HIS A 230 8.35 -1.72 -10.91
CA HIS A 230 9.00 -0.41 -11.11
C HIS A 230 8.92 0.07 -12.56
N ILE A 231 7.70 0.17 -13.11
CA ILE A 231 7.42 0.76 -14.43
C ILE A 231 7.58 2.28 -14.44
N ARG A 232 7.71 2.87 -15.63
CA ARG A 232 7.77 4.33 -15.80
C ARG A 232 6.53 4.99 -15.21
N GLN A 233 6.74 6.07 -14.46
CA GLN A 233 5.70 6.92 -13.84
C GLN A 233 4.54 7.28 -14.79
N ILE A 234 4.87 7.49 -16.07
CA ILE A 234 3.91 7.81 -17.14
C ILE A 234 2.83 6.74 -17.37
N CYS A 235 3.04 5.49 -16.92
CA CYS A 235 2.06 4.41 -16.94
C CYS A 235 1.04 4.43 -15.79
N ILE A 236 1.27 5.25 -14.76
CA ILE A 236 0.52 5.26 -13.50
C ILE A 236 0.06 6.67 -13.07
N ASP A 237 0.47 7.71 -13.79
CA ASP A 237 0.05 9.12 -13.56
C ASP A 237 -1.46 9.39 -13.62
N ASN A 238 -2.27 8.44 -14.10
CA ASN A 238 -3.73 8.52 -14.15
C ASN A 238 -4.41 7.36 -13.38
N PHE A 239 -3.78 6.81 -12.34
CA PHE A 239 -4.36 5.72 -11.54
C PHE A 239 -5.65 6.17 -10.82
N PRO A 240 -6.75 5.39 -10.82
CA PRO A 240 -6.99 4.17 -11.59
C PRO A 240 -7.52 4.43 -13.01
N HIS A 241 -8.12 5.60 -13.26
CA HIS A 241 -8.79 5.91 -14.51
C HIS A 241 -7.83 6.48 -15.57
N ALA A 242 -7.23 5.60 -16.37
CA ALA A 242 -6.43 5.97 -17.52
C ALA A 242 -7.27 6.57 -18.68
N VAL A 243 -7.74 7.81 -18.50
CA VAL A 243 -8.60 8.52 -19.45
C VAL A 243 -7.81 8.95 -20.70
N ASP A 244 -8.04 8.24 -21.81
CA ASP A 244 -7.79 8.63 -23.22
C ASP A 244 -6.51 9.42 -23.48
N ARG A 245 -5.41 9.01 -22.84
CA ARG A 245 -4.05 9.50 -23.07
C ARG A 245 -3.11 8.32 -23.20
N GLU A 246 -2.14 8.47 -24.09
CA GLU A 246 -1.47 7.38 -24.79
C GLU A 246 -0.23 6.72 -24.12
N PRO A 247 0.34 7.18 -22.98
CA PRO A 247 1.77 6.98 -22.74
C PRO A 247 2.21 5.59 -22.22
N CYS A 248 1.28 4.71 -21.85
CA CYS A 248 1.57 3.31 -21.53
C CYS A 248 1.22 2.34 -22.67
N ASN A 249 0.91 2.87 -23.87
CA ASN A 249 0.54 2.06 -25.01
C ASN A 249 1.79 1.59 -25.77
N THR A 250 2.14 0.32 -25.61
CA THR A 250 2.97 -0.44 -26.54
C THR A 250 2.28 -1.78 -26.76
N ASP A 251 2.16 -2.27 -28.00
CA ASP A 251 1.48 -3.54 -28.26
C ASP A 251 2.04 -4.70 -27.41
N ALA A 252 3.33 -4.63 -27.05
CA ALA A 252 3.99 -5.59 -26.19
C ALA A 252 3.32 -5.73 -24.81
N LYS A 253 2.68 -4.70 -24.27
CA LYS A 253 1.92 -4.76 -23.01
C LYS A 253 0.77 -5.76 -23.07
N ASP A 254 0.03 -5.74 -24.17
CA ASP A 254 -1.15 -6.58 -24.39
C ASP A 254 -0.78 -7.91 -25.10
N ARG A 255 0.53 -8.13 -25.32
CA ARG A 255 1.09 -9.40 -25.83
C ARG A 255 2.04 -10.12 -24.87
N THR A 256 2.59 -9.49 -23.83
CA THR A 256 3.67 -10.09 -23.01
C THR A 256 3.21 -10.54 -21.63
N PRO A 257 3.23 -11.85 -21.34
CA PRO A 257 3.14 -12.34 -19.96
C PRO A 257 4.37 -11.95 -19.15
N ILE A 258 4.17 -11.53 -17.90
CA ILE A 258 5.26 -11.13 -16.99
C ILE A 258 5.12 -11.89 -15.68
N LEU A 259 6.12 -12.69 -15.29
CA LEU A 259 6.18 -13.32 -13.98
C LEU A 259 6.75 -12.32 -12.96
N GLN A 260 5.89 -11.69 -12.16
CA GLN A 260 6.27 -10.62 -11.24
C GLN A 260 6.42 -11.17 -9.82
N PHE A 261 7.67 -11.36 -9.39
CA PHE A 261 8.07 -11.89 -8.07
C PHE A 261 8.12 -10.78 -7.01
N SER A 262 7.11 -9.92 -7.02
CA SER A 262 6.80 -8.92 -6.01
C SER A 262 5.30 -8.62 -6.08
N SER A 263 4.81 -7.63 -5.33
CA SER A 263 3.40 -7.22 -5.41
C SER A 263 3.05 -6.80 -6.85
N ILE A 264 1.84 -7.10 -7.32
CA ILE A 264 1.32 -6.64 -8.62
C ILE A 264 0.25 -5.57 -8.42
N TYR A 265 -0.08 -4.79 -9.45
CA TYR A 265 -1.25 -3.89 -9.40
C TYR A 265 -2.55 -4.70 -9.36
N ARG A 266 -3.56 -4.24 -8.60
CA ARG A 266 -4.92 -4.83 -8.69
C ARG A 266 -5.63 -4.45 -10.00
N HIS A 267 -5.31 -3.26 -10.51
CA HIS A 267 -5.77 -2.73 -11.78
C HIS A 267 -5.03 -3.38 -12.95
N ALA A 268 -5.62 -4.46 -13.49
CA ALA A 268 -5.05 -5.22 -14.61
C ALA A 268 -4.90 -4.38 -15.88
N GLU A 269 -5.70 -3.33 -16.07
CA GLU A 269 -5.60 -2.38 -17.17
C GLU A 269 -4.22 -1.67 -17.26
N ILE A 270 -3.41 -1.73 -16.20
CA ILE A 270 -2.03 -1.19 -16.19
C ILE A 270 -1.08 -2.14 -16.93
N LEU A 271 -1.14 -3.46 -16.65
CA LEU A 271 -0.36 -4.53 -17.29
C LEU A 271 -1.19 -5.84 -17.26
N PRO A 272 -2.00 -6.16 -18.30
CA PRO A 272 -3.08 -7.17 -18.20
C PRO A 272 -2.61 -8.62 -18.15
N HIS A 273 -1.33 -8.88 -18.43
CA HIS A 273 -0.74 -10.22 -18.42
C HIS A 273 0.37 -10.37 -17.37
N MET A 274 0.34 -9.48 -16.36
CA MET A 274 1.16 -9.62 -15.15
C MET A 274 0.63 -10.75 -14.25
N VAL A 275 1.51 -11.71 -13.95
CA VAL A 275 1.26 -12.82 -13.05
C VAL A 275 1.94 -12.54 -11.72
N ALA A 276 1.19 -12.59 -10.62
CA ALA A 276 1.74 -12.46 -9.28
C ALA A 276 2.46 -13.75 -8.86
N MET A 277 3.72 -13.64 -8.44
CA MET A 277 4.57 -14.78 -8.06
C MET A 277 5.13 -14.63 -6.63
N PRO A 278 5.59 -15.71 -5.97
CA PRO A 278 6.13 -15.63 -4.62
C PRO A 278 7.38 -14.73 -4.49
N MET A 279 7.39 -13.83 -3.50
CA MET A 279 8.51 -12.89 -3.32
C MET A 279 9.85 -13.60 -2.97
N PRO A 280 11.00 -13.17 -3.55
CA PRO A 280 12.30 -13.84 -3.40
C PRO A 280 12.91 -13.79 -2.00
N ALA A 281 12.42 -12.90 -1.13
CA ALA A 281 12.99 -12.69 0.20
C ALA A 281 12.58 -13.73 1.25
N PHE A 282 11.38 -14.31 1.12
CA PHE A 282 10.80 -15.16 2.19
C PHE A 282 9.94 -16.33 1.67
N HIS A 283 9.22 -16.20 0.55
CA HIS A 283 8.27 -17.23 0.10
C HIS A 283 8.73 -18.01 -1.12
N LEU A 284 9.54 -17.42 -1.99
CA LEU A 284 10.22 -18.16 -3.05
C LEU A 284 11.17 -19.25 -2.49
N PRO A 285 11.90 -19.04 -1.36
CA PRO A 285 12.56 -20.11 -0.63
C PRO A 285 11.64 -21.30 -0.28
N CYS A 286 10.41 -21.06 0.21
CA CYS A 286 9.45 -22.13 0.50
C CYS A 286 9.11 -22.98 -0.72
N PHE A 287 9.02 -22.37 -1.90
CA PHE A 287 8.74 -23.07 -3.16
C PHE A 287 9.97 -23.84 -3.66
N VAL A 288 11.18 -23.37 -3.32
CA VAL A 288 12.47 -24.07 -3.58
C VAL A 288 12.65 -25.27 -2.64
N GLU A 289 12.35 -25.13 -1.35
CA GLU A 289 12.29 -26.23 -0.37
C GLU A 289 11.33 -27.32 -0.85
N TRP A 290 10.08 -26.92 -1.14
CA TRP A 290 9.04 -27.84 -1.59
C TRP A 290 9.42 -28.65 -2.85
N VAL A 291 9.96 -28.00 -3.90
CA VAL A 291 10.37 -28.72 -5.12
C VAL A 291 11.68 -29.51 -4.97
N SER A 292 12.46 -29.23 -3.93
CA SER A 292 13.71 -29.94 -3.62
C SER A 292 13.43 -31.28 -2.93
N ASP A 293 12.66 -31.26 -1.84
CA ASP A 293 12.50 -32.41 -0.93
C ASP A 293 11.11 -32.58 -0.31
N ARG A 294 10.12 -31.77 -0.71
CA ARG A 294 8.75 -31.76 -0.18
C ARG A 294 8.63 -31.29 1.28
N THR A 295 9.57 -30.48 1.76
CA THR A 295 9.42 -29.74 3.03
C THR A 295 8.44 -28.56 2.87
N VAL A 296 7.50 -28.43 3.79
CA VAL A 296 6.68 -27.21 3.95
C VAL A 296 7.42 -26.23 4.84
N CYS A 297 7.60 -24.99 4.38
CA CYS A 297 8.45 -24.03 5.08
C CYS A 297 7.88 -23.56 6.42
N SER A 298 8.75 -23.35 7.40
CA SER A 298 8.40 -22.89 8.75
C SER A 298 7.68 -21.53 8.81
N GLY A 299 7.70 -20.73 7.73
CA GLY A 299 6.98 -19.47 7.62
C GLY A 299 5.45 -19.59 7.66
N LEU A 300 4.90 -20.80 7.42
CA LEU A 300 3.48 -21.13 7.60
C LEU A 300 3.17 -21.80 8.95
N SER A 301 4.20 -22.29 9.64
CA SER A 301 4.08 -23.17 10.81
C SER A 301 4.03 -22.38 12.14
N GLY A 302 2.94 -21.64 12.35
CA GLY A 302 2.69 -20.89 13.59
C GLY A 302 1.50 -21.43 14.38
N ASP A 303 1.74 -21.96 15.58
CA ASP A 303 0.68 -22.20 16.56
C ASP A 303 0.50 -20.95 17.44
N TYR A 304 -0.71 -20.39 17.38
CA TYR A 304 -1.14 -19.21 18.15
C TYR A 304 -2.41 -19.52 18.98
N THR A 305 -2.81 -20.79 19.10
CA THR A 305 -4.14 -21.22 19.59
C THR A 305 -4.27 -21.26 21.13
N THR A 306 -3.59 -20.35 21.84
CA THR A 306 -3.52 -20.34 23.31
C THR A 306 -4.78 -19.84 24.03
N THR A 307 -5.76 -19.30 23.30
CA THR A 307 -6.99 -18.71 23.85
C THR A 307 -8.17 -18.81 22.87
N THR A 308 -9.39 -18.48 23.31
CA THR A 308 -10.61 -18.50 22.49
C THR A 308 -11.02 -17.08 22.05
N PHE A 309 -11.77 -16.96 20.96
CA PHE A 309 -12.11 -15.66 20.33
C PHE A 309 -12.78 -14.67 21.30
N GLU A 310 -13.61 -15.19 22.20
CA GLU A 310 -14.37 -14.43 23.20
C GLU A 310 -13.48 -13.85 24.31
N LYS A 311 -12.26 -14.39 24.47
CA LYS A 311 -11.27 -13.98 25.47
C LYS A 311 -10.16 -13.09 24.90
N LEU A 312 -10.22 -12.79 23.60
CA LEU A 312 -9.26 -11.89 22.95
C LEU A 312 -9.56 -10.43 23.30
N ILE A 313 -8.49 -9.64 23.44
CA ILE A 313 -8.54 -8.20 23.76
C ILE A 313 -9.30 -7.48 22.65
N ASN A 314 -10.39 -6.81 23.02
CA ASN A 314 -11.35 -6.22 22.10
C ASN A 314 -10.86 -4.90 21.49
N GLN A 315 -9.92 -4.97 20.55
CA GLN A 315 -9.23 -3.81 20.01
C GLN A 315 -8.54 -4.16 18.68
N VAL A 316 -8.65 -3.27 17.68
CA VAL A 316 -7.96 -3.37 16.38
C VAL A 316 -6.48 -3.03 16.54
N VAL A 317 -5.60 -4.03 16.49
CA VAL A 317 -4.15 -3.84 16.76
C VAL A 317 -3.27 -3.82 15.50
N TRP A 318 -2.26 -2.95 15.49
CA TRP A 318 -1.10 -3.04 14.59
C TRP A 318 0.17 -2.53 15.25
N ARG A 319 1.28 -3.22 14.99
CA ARG A 319 2.64 -2.79 15.32
C ARG A 319 3.53 -2.99 14.09
N GLY A 320 4.23 -1.95 13.67
CA GLY A 320 5.15 -2.00 12.53
C GLY A 320 6.01 -0.75 12.41
N THR A 321 6.84 -0.66 11.38
CA THR A 321 7.75 0.49 11.17
C THR A 321 7.11 1.59 10.32
N ASP A 322 7.59 2.82 10.49
CA ASP A 322 7.35 3.89 9.52
C ASP A 322 8.17 3.60 8.24
N PHE A 323 7.55 3.72 7.07
CA PHE A 323 8.11 3.30 5.79
C PHE A 323 7.39 4.02 4.63
N ALA A 324 7.97 3.96 3.43
CA ALA A 324 7.33 4.42 2.20
C ALA A 324 6.03 3.62 1.90
N TYR A 325 5.11 4.21 1.15
CA TYR A 325 3.86 3.57 0.73
C TYR A 325 3.52 3.99 -0.69
N LEU A 326 3.82 3.10 -1.65
CA LEU A 326 3.40 3.20 -3.07
C LEU A 326 3.59 4.60 -3.67
N ASN A 327 4.72 5.26 -3.35
CA ASN A 327 4.97 6.69 -3.63
C ASN A 327 4.78 7.11 -5.09
N THR A 328 4.97 6.18 -6.04
CA THR A 328 4.80 6.38 -7.49
C THR A 328 3.33 6.38 -7.90
N ILE A 329 2.50 5.52 -7.30
CA ILE A 329 1.04 5.50 -7.51
C ILE A 329 0.39 6.76 -6.92
N HIS A 330 0.80 7.12 -5.69
CA HIS A 330 0.24 8.29 -5.00
C HIS A 330 0.96 9.62 -5.33
N ASN A 331 1.98 9.60 -6.21
CA ASN A 331 2.82 10.76 -6.57
C ASN A 331 3.23 11.66 -5.37
N ASN A 332 3.59 11.03 -4.25
CA ASN A 332 3.90 11.67 -2.96
C ASN A 332 2.80 12.58 -2.36
N ALA A 333 1.53 12.46 -2.76
CA ALA A 333 0.40 13.19 -2.19
C ALA A 333 0.11 12.79 -0.73
N LEU A 334 0.41 11.54 -0.35
CA LEU A 334 0.29 11.04 1.02
C LEU A 334 1.59 11.30 1.80
N ARG A 335 1.47 11.85 3.01
CA ARG A 335 2.58 12.29 3.86
C ARG A 335 2.53 11.73 5.29
N ARG A 336 3.61 11.98 6.04
CA ARG A 336 3.66 11.79 7.49
C ARG A 336 2.92 12.94 8.19
N MET A 337 2.51 12.70 9.44
CA MET A 337 2.12 13.78 10.35
C MET A 337 3.37 14.60 10.73
N TRP A 338 3.22 15.91 10.88
CA TRP A 338 4.31 16.84 11.15
C TRP A 338 3.94 17.72 12.36
N PRO A 339 4.88 18.08 13.26
CA PRO A 339 4.58 18.93 14.43
C PRO A 339 3.84 20.25 14.08
N GLY A 340 4.16 20.85 12.93
CA GLY A 340 3.49 22.05 12.42
C GLY A 340 2.01 21.87 12.05
N ASP A 341 1.49 20.64 11.95
CA ASP A 341 0.05 20.37 11.84
C ASP A 341 -0.71 20.79 13.13
N ILE A 342 0.01 20.93 14.24
CA ILE A 342 -0.49 21.11 15.61
C ILE A 342 0.07 22.38 16.26
N GLU A 343 1.38 22.64 16.13
CA GLU A 343 2.11 23.72 16.80
C GLU A 343 1.44 25.09 16.65
N GLY A 344 1.13 25.50 15.41
CA GLY A 344 0.48 26.78 15.12
C GLY A 344 -0.96 26.92 15.64
N LYS A 345 -1.54 25.85 16.20
CA LYS A 345 -2.88 25.82 16.80
C LYS A 345 -2.82 25.82 18.34
N ILE A 346 -1.66 25.60 18.96
CA ILE A 346 -1.50 25.45 20.41
C ILE A 346 -0.65 26.57 21.01
N ALA A 347 -1.31 27.56 21.62
CA ALA A 347 -0.66 28.55 22.47
C ALA A 347 -0.29 27.95 23.84
N PRO A 348 0.90 28.25 24.41
CA PRO A 348 1.37 27.67 25.67
C PRO A 348 0.41 27.85 26.86
N GLU A 349 -0.26 29.00 26.94
CA GLU A 349 -1.12 29.45 28.03
C GLU A 349 -2.52 28.83 28.06
N MET A 350 -2.92 28.05 27.06
CA MET A 350 -4.22 27.38 27.05
C MET A 350 -4.32 26.27 28.10
N ARG A 351 -5.54 25.95 28.54
CA ARG A 351 -5.79 24.84 29.47
C ARG A 351 -5.57 23.51 28.75
N GLU A 352 -5.19 22.47 29.50
CA GLU A 352 -4.93 21.15 28.88
C GLU A 352 -6.19 20.53 28.24
N GLU A 353 -7.39 20.82 28.75
CA GLU A 353 -8.67 20.49 28.10
C GLU A 353 -8.81 21.12 26.70
N ASP A 354 -8.47 22.41 26.58
CA ASP A 354 -8.56 23.15 25.31
C ASP A 354 -7.52 22.61 24.32
N LYS A 355 -6.31 22.28 24.82
CA LYS A 355 -5.24 21.64 24.05
C LYS A 355 -5.65 20.24 23.55
N LYS A 356 -6.17 19.35 24.42
CA LYS A 356 -6.74 18.04 24.02
C LYS A 356 -7.74 18.24 22.86
N THR A 357 -8.70 19.14 23.03
CA THR A 357 -9.76 19.42 22.05
C THR A 357 -9.21 19.89 20.70
N ILE A 358 -8.19 20.76 20.71
CA ILE A 358 -7.53 21.27 19.50
C ILE A 358 -6.71 20.17 18.81
N VAL A 359 -6.04 19.29 19.56
CA VAL A 359 -5.34 18.11 18.99
C VAL A 359 -6.33 17.18 18.28
N ILE A 360 -7.43 16.79 18.95
CA ILE A 360 -8.45 15.90 18.35
C ILE A 360 -9.01 16.51 17.06
N SER A 361 -9.39 17.79 17.09
CA SER A 361 -9.88 18.51 15.92
C SER A 361 -8.84 18.52 14.79
N ALA A 362 -7.56 18.78 15.09
CA ALA A 362 -6.50 18.75 14.09
C ALA A 362 -6.25 17.34 13.52
N LEU A 363 -6.36 16.28 14.33
CA LEU A 363 -6.24 14.89 13.88
C LEU A 363 -7.39 14.51 12.95
N ARG A 364 -8.64 14.85 13.29
CA ARG A 364 -9.82 14.64 12.44
C ARG A 364 -9.65 15.28 11.06
N ASN A 365 -9.28 16.57 11.00
CA ASN A 365 -9.03 17.24 9.72
C ASN A 365 -7.96 16.51 8.87
N LEU A 366 -6.88 15.96 9.47
CA LEU A 366 -5.88 15.18 8.72
C LEU A 366 -6.37 13.81 8.24
N ILE A 367 -7.34 13.22 8.94
CA ILE A 367 -8.02 11.98 8.57
C ILE A 367 -9.00 12.24 7.41
N ASP A 368 -9.77 13.33 7.50
CA ASP A 368 -10.81 13.75 6.56
C ASP A 368 -10.24 14.29 5.23
N GLU A 369 -9.20 15.15 5.30
CA GLU A 369 -8.43 15.59 4.12
C GLU A 369 -7.70 14.44 3.41
N ASN A 370 -7.61 13.26 4.06
CA ASN A 370 -6.98 12.05 3.58
C ASN A 370 -5.51 12.22 3.14
N VAL A 371 -4.79 13.17 3.75
CA VAL A 371 -3.38 13.48 3.44
C VAL A 371 -2.37 12.55 4.11
N LEU A 372 -2.79 11.74 5.09
CA LEU A 372 -1.89 10.87 5.83
C LEU A 372 -1.66 9.52 5.14
N LEU A 373 -0.41 9.06 5.12
CA LEU A 373 -0.05 7.66 4.82
C LEU A 373 -0.86 6.72 5.73
N PRO A 374 -1.35 5.55 5.28
CA PRO A 374 -2.29 4.71 6.06
C PRO A 374 -1.82 4.35 7.47
N ARG A 375 -0.50 4.13 7.67
CA ARG A 375 0.12 3.88 8.98
C ARG A 375 -0.02 5.09 9.93
N TRP A 376 0.17 6.30 9.41
CA TRP A 376 0.00 7.54 10.14
C TRP A 376 -1.46 7.90 10.38
N LYS A 377 -2.36 7.55 9.44
CA LYS A 377 -3.80 7.69 9.60
C LYS A 377 -4.35 6.77 10.70
N GLY A 378 -3.87 5.52 10.77
CA GLY A 378 -4.18 4.61 11.86
C GLY A 378 -3.65 5.07 13.23
N VAL A 379 -2.47 5.69 13.28
CA VAL A 379 -1.97 6.36 14.49
C VAL A 379 -2.88 7.53 14.90
N ALA A 380 -3.37 8.33 13.95
CA ALA A 380 -4.31 9.42 14.24
C ALA A 380 -5.65 8.91 14.81
N LEU A 381 -6.23 7.86 14.20
CA LEU A 381 -7.45 7.17 14.71
C LEU A 381 -7.24 6.58 16.12
N THR A 382 -6.04 6.11 16.42
CA THR A 382 -5.68 5.59 17.75
C THR A 382 -5.64 6.69 18.81
N LEU A 383 -5.04 7.84 18.47
CA LEU A 383 -4.96 8.98 19.37
C LEU A 383 -6.34 9.60 19.61
N GLU A 384 -7.17 9.67 18.57
CA GLU A 384 -8.58 10.07 18.66
C GLU A 384 -9.34 9.18 19.66
N ALA A 385 -9.30 7.85 19.47
CA ALA A 385 -9.95 6.90 20.38
C ALA A 385 -9.39 6.95 21.81
N GLU A 386 -8.08 7.15 21.99
CA GLU A 386 -7.45 7.34 23.31
C GLU A 386 -7.93 8.63 24.00
N TYR A 387 -8.16 9.71 23.24
CA TYR A 387 -8.66 10.98 23.79
C TYR A 387 -10.17 10.96 24.08
N GLU A 388 -10.98 10.35 23.20
CA GLU A 388 -12.43 10.19 23.41
C GLU A 388 -12.70 9.41 24.69
N ASN A 389 -12.08 8.23 24.82
CA ASN A 389 -12.18 7.38 26.02
C ASN A 389 -11.65 8.05 27.29
N ALA A 390 -10.62 8.91 27.19
CA ALA A 390 -10.14 9.67 28.33
C ALA A 390 -11.15 10.72 28.81
N ILE A 391 -11.83 11.40 27.88
CA ILE A 391 -12.89 12.37 28.22
C ILE A 391 -14.11 11.64 28.82
N GLU A 392 -14.53 10.51 28.25
CA GLU A 392 -15.64 9.72 28.77
C GLU A 392 -15.32 9.12 30.16
N GLY A 393 -14.12 8.56 30.34
CA GLY A 393 -13.67 8.05 31.65
C GLY A 393 -13.57 9.15 32.72
N GLU A 394 -13.08 10.34 32.37
CA GLU A 394 -13.08 11.54 33.23
C GLU A 394 -14.51 11.98 33.61
N LEU A 395 -15.50 11.86 32.70
CA LEU A 395 -16.90 12.21 32.93
C LEU A 395 -17.68 11.17 33.75
N LEU A 396 -17.44 9.87 33.52
CA LEU A 396 -18.15 8.77 34.19
C LEU A 396 -17.51 8.36 35.52
N ALA A 397 -16.31 8.85 35.84
CA ALA A 397 -15.47 8.39 36.95
C ALA A 397 -15.26 6.86 36.96
N ALA A 398 -15.16 6.28 35.77
CA ALA A 398 -15.04 4.84 35.53
C ALA A 398 -13.57 4.37 35.48
N GLU A 399 -13.36 3.06 35.37
CA GLU A 399 -12.05 2.53 34.98
C GLU A 399 -11.69 2.95 33.53
N PRO A 400 -10.40 3.02 33.16
CA PRO A 400 -10.00 3.48 31.83
C PRO A 400 -10.58 2.62 30.71
N ILE A 401 -11.44 3.22 29.87
CA ILE A 401 -12.10 2.54 28.75
C ILE A 401 -11.04 2.18 27.70
N LEU A 402 -11.01 0.92 27.26
CA LEU A 402 -10.09 0.45 26.22
C LEU A 402 -10.46 1.07 24.85
N PRO A 403 -9.55 1.76 24.14
CA PRO A 403 -9.88 2.32 22.82
C PRO A 403 -10.10 1.22 21.80
N TRP A 404 -11.05 1.42 20.88
CA TRP A 404 -11.44 0.43 19.88
C TRP A 404 -10.30 0.07 18.89
N VAL A 405 -9.31 0.95 18.74
CA VAL A 405 -8.16 0.80 17.85
C VAL A 405 -6.85 1.18 18.55
N ASN A 406 -5.77 0.47 18.20
CA ASN A 406 -4.43 0.64 18.74
C ASN A 406 -3.38 0.30 17.68
N ILE A 407 -3.21 1.22 16.74
CA ILE A 407 -2.23 1.19 15.65
C ILE A 407 -1.08 2.13 16.03
N LYS A 408 0.09 1.59 16.38
CA LYS A 408 1.26 2.39 16.78
C LYS A 408 2.56 1.87 16.20
N PHE A 409 3.55 2.74 16.02
CA PHE A 409 4.85 2.32 15.49
C PHE A 409 5.61 1.47 16.50
N ALA A 410 6.16 0.34 16.04
CA ALA A 410 6.90 -0.60 16.87
C ALA A 410 8.24 -0.01 17.30
N ARG A 411 8.56 -0.10 18.60
CA ARG A 411 9.84 0.32 19.18
C ARG A 411 10.98 -0.64 18.81
N SER A 412 11.43 -0.56 17.56
CA SER A 412 12.42 -1.45 16.94
C SER A 412 13.89 -1.04 17.15
N ASN A 413 14.15 0.20 17.59
CA ASN A 413 15.49 0.76 17.83
C ASN A 413 15.44 1.61 19.12
N PRO A 414 16.45 1.58 20.03
CA PRO A 414 16.42 2.39 21.25
C PRO A 414 16.57 3.90 21.02
N ASN A 415 17.04 4.31 19.83
CA ASN A 415 17.17 5.70 19.42
C ASN A 415 15.97 6.14 18.54
N PRO A 416 15.01 6.93 19.06
CA PRO A 416 14.01 7.63 18.24
C PRO A 416 14.65 8.87 17.58
N THR A 417 15.54 8.65 16.61
CA THR A 417 16.23 9.73 15.88
C THR A 417 15.37 10.41 14.81
N ASP A 418 14.13 9.97 14.58
CA ASP A 418 13.15 10.82 13.91
C ASP A 418 12.70 11.89 14.91
N SER A 419 13.20 13.11 14.71
CA SER A 419 12.88 14.28 15.53
C SER A 419 11.39 14.48 15.69
N ASN A 420 10.62 14.15 14.65
CA ASN A 420 9.19 14.44 14.58
C ASN A 420 8.41 13.65 15.64
N PHE A 421 8.86 12.45 16.00
CA PHE A 421 8.23 11.65 17.06
C PHE A 421 8.42 12.31 18.43
N THR A 422 9.61 12.89 18.66
CA THR A 422 9.96 13.58 19.92
C THR A 422 9.29 14.95 20.01
N GLU A 423 9.15 15.65 18.89
CA GLU A 423 8.43 16.93 18.82
C GLU A 423 6.91 16.74 18.95
N LEU A 424 6.30 15.75 18.27
CA LEU A 424 4.87 15.41 18.42
C LEU A 424 4.52 15.04 19.88
N ALA A 425 5.40 14.29 20.56
CA ALA A 425 5.20 13.93 21.96
C ALA A 425 5.07 15.14 22.92
N LYS A 426 5.58 16.32 22.56
CA LYS A 426 5.40 17.56 23.35
C LYS A 426 3.94 18.05 23.37
N TYR A 427 3.14 17.63 22.39
CA TYR A 427 1.71 17.92 22.27
C TYR A 427 0.84 16.73 22.72
N GLY A 428 1.40 15.77 23.47
CA GLY A 428 0.72 14.56 23.92
C GLY A 428 0.57 13.45 22.88
N ILE A 429 1.06 13.67 21.64
CA ILE A 429 0.86 12.76 20.50
C ILE A 429 1.87 11.60 20.57
N GLN A 430 1.48 10.53 21.26
CA GLN A 430 2.30 9.32 21.41
C GLN A 430 2.13 8.34 20.23
N VAL A 431 2.95 8.52 19.20
CA VAL A 431 2.97 7.69 17.98
C VAL A 431 3.63 6.31 18.16
N MET A 432 4.42 6.13 19.23
CA MET A 432 5.19 4.90 19.49
C MET A 432 4.43 3.95 20.42
N GLY A 433 4.38 2.68 20.02
CA GLY A 433 3.84 1.58 20.82
C GLY A 433 4.92 0.84 21.62
N GLU A 434 4.45 0.02 22.55
CA GLU A 434 5.22 -1.08 23.13
C GLU A 434 5.66 -2.11 22.07
N ARG A 435 6.70 -2.89 22.40
CA ARG A 435 7.16 -3.99 21.56
C ARG A 435 6.29 -5.22 21.82
N MET A 436 5.54 -5.65 20.81
CA MET A 436 4.83 -6.92 20.81
C MET A 436 5.62 -8.02 20.09
N THR A 437 5.50 -9.26 20.56
CA THR A 437 5.80 -10.48 19.79
C THR A 437 4.57 -10.90 18.98
N LEU A 438 4.69 -11.92 18.12
CA LEU A 438 3.53 -12.51 17.46
C LEU A 438 2.56 -13.13 18.48
N GLN A 439 3.07 -13.72 19.57
CA GLN A 439 2.25 -14.27 20.66
C GLN A 439 1.48 -13.17 21.42
N ASN A 440 2.08 -11.98 21.61
CA ASN A 440 1.38 -10.84 22.21
C ASN A 440 0.31 -10.29 21.26
N LEU A 441 0.60 -10.20 19.95
CA LEU A 441 -0.38 -9.78 18.94
C LEU A 441 -1.56 -10.76 18.86
N ALA A 442 -1.30 -12.06 18.96
CA ALA A 442 -2.31 -13.12 18.95
C ALA A 442 -3.29 -13.09 20.14
N GLN A 443 -3.11 -12.20 21.12
CA GLN A 443 -4.08 -11.98 22.20
C GLN A 443 -5.17 -10.96 21.84
N PHE A 444 -5.11 -10.30 20.68
CA PHE A 444 -6.10 -9.30 20.24
C PHE A 444 -7.16 -9.89 19.33
N LYS A 445 -8.42 -9.45 19.50
CA LYS A 445 -9.58 -9.96 18.75
C LYS A 445 -9.52 -9.55 17.29
N TYR A 446 -8.92 -8.40 17.03
CA TYR A 446 -8.90 -7.75 15.73
C TYR A 446 -7.49 -7.32 15.35
N HIS A 447 -7.02 -7.77 14.18
CA HIS A 447 -5.74 -7.39 13.61
C HIS A 447 -5.98 -6.52 12.39
N ILE A 448 -5.13 -5.51 12.15
CA ILE A 448 -5.05 -4.87 10.83
C ILE A 448 -3.68 -5.10 10.20
N ASP A 449 -3.62 -5.22 8.87
CA ASP A 449 -2.35 -5.23 8.14
C ASP A 449 -2.22 -3.99 7.26
N LEU A 450 -1.35 -3.06 7.63
CA LEU A 450 -1.21 -1.76 6.94
C LEU A 450 -0.08 -1.76 5.93
N GLY A 451 -0.42 -1.44 4.68
CA GLY A 451 0.50 -1.48 3.55
C GLY A 451 1.75 -0.62 3.70
N GLY A 452 2.81 -1.01 2.99
CA GLY A 452 4.10 -0.31 2.91
C GLY A 452 4.57 -0.19 1.46
N GLY A 453 5.87 -0.41 1.20
CA GLY A 453 6.52 -0.13 -0.09
C GLY A 453 5.77 -0.70 -1.29
N GLY A 454 5.36 -1.97 -1.21
CA GLY A 454 4.55 -2.66 -2.22
C GLY A 454 3.08 -2.88 -1.85
N GLY A 455 2.54 -2.19 -0.84
CA GLY A 455 1.23 -2.50 -0.25
C GLY A 455 1.34 -3.50 0.92
N THR A 456 0.31 -4.31 1.15
CA THR A 456 0.31 -5.39 2.15
C THR A 456 1.16 -6.57 1.69
N THR A 457 2.03 -7.09 2.57
CA THR A 457 2.89 -8.24 2.25
C THR A 457 2.31 -9.53 2.80
N TRP A 458 2.59 -10.65 2.12
CA TRP A 458 2.32 -12.01 2.59
C TRP A 458 2.75 -12.20 4.05
N THR A 459 3.94 -11.71 4.45
CA THR A 459 4.43 -11.81 5.83
C THR A 459 3.59 -11.04 6.84
N GLY A 460 3.06 -9.87 6.47
CA GLY A 460 2.17 -9.09 7.33
C GLY A 460 0.77 -9.70 7.43
N THR A 461 0.25 -10.20 6.31
CA THR A 461 -1.12 -10.72 6.19
C THR A 461 -1.25 -12.16 6.69
N ILE A 462 -0.47 -13.13 6.18
CA ILE A 462 -0.64 -14.56 6.51
C ILE A 462 -0.38 -14.84 7.99
N GLN A 463 0.60 -14.18 8.61
CA GLN A 463 0.85 -14.31 10.05
C GLN A 463 -0.35 -13.85 10.92
N LYS A 464 -1.18 -12.92 10.42
CA LYS A 464 -2.38 -12.44 11.13
C LYS A 464 -3.61 -13.28 10.83
N VAL A 465 -3.71 -13.83 9.62
CA VAL A 465 -4.75 -14.83 9.29
C VAL A 465 -4.53 -16.12 10.10
N ALA A 466 -3.28 -16.47 10.43
CA ALA A 466 -2.93 -17.60 11.30
C ALA A 466 -3.23 -17.38 12.79
N MET A 467 -3.44 -16.14 13.24
CA MET A 467 -3.80 -15.83 14.62
C MET A 467 -5.29 -16.15 14.88
N PRO A 468 -5.71 -16.35 16.15
CA PRO A 468 -7.10 -16.62 16.48
C PRO A 468 -8.03 -15.39 16.33
N GLY A 469 -7.49 -14.20 16.11
CA GLY A 469 -8.24 -12.96 15.87
C GLY A 469 -8.60 -12.75 14.40
N LEU A 470 -9.60 -11.91 14.15
CA LEU A 470 -10.07 -11.58 12.81
C LEU A 470 -9.16 -10.52 12.15
N LEU A 471 -8.72 -10.80 10.92
CA LEU A 471 -7.99 -9.84 10.11
C LEU A 471 -8.92 -8.84 9.41
N PHE A 472 -8.64 -7.56 9.62
CA PHE A 472 -9.01 -6.43 8.77
C PHE A 472 -7.87 -6.21 7.75
N HIS A 473 -8.11 -6.53 6.49
CA HIS A 473 -7.08 -6.46 5.44
C HIS A 473 -7.18 -5.12 4.70
N HIS A 474 -6.14 -4.29 4.79
CA HIS A 474 -6.03 -3.04 4.04
C HIS A 474 -5.84 -3.33 2.55
N VAL A 475 -6.87 -3.06 1.75
CA VAL A 475 -6.86 -3.27 0.30
C VAL A 475 -6.07 -2.14 -0.37
N SER A 476 -4.74 -2.31 -0.41
CA SER A 476 -3.85 -1.42 -1.16
C SER A 476 -4.07 -1.51 -2.69
N PRO A 477 -3.67 -0.48 -3.46
CA PRO A 477 -3.62 -0.50 -4.94
C PRO A 477 -2.91 -1.71 -5.57
N THR A 478 -2.06 -2.38 -4.79
CA THR A 478 -1.28 -3.57 -5.14
C THR A 478 -1.64 -4.78 -4.27
N LYS A 479 -1.29 -5.99 -4.75
CA LYS A 479 -1.45 -7.29 -4.09
C LYS A 479 -0.23 -8.21 -4.31
N ASP A 480 0.26 -8.89 -3.27
CA ASP A 480 1.03 -10.14 -3.41
C ASP A 480 0.14 -11.27 -3.94
N TYR A 481 0.75 -12.31 -4.54
CA TYR A 481 0.07 -13.49 -5.11
C TYR A 481 -0.93 -14.18 -4.17
N ILE A 482 -0.66 -14.19 -2.85
CA ILE A 482 -1.47 -14.94 -1.88
C ILE A 482 -2.86 -14.33 -1.66
N HIS A 483 -3.05 -13.05 -1.97
CA HIS A 483 -4.35 -12.40 -1.82
C HIS A 483 -5.41 -12.95 -2.78
N ASP A 484 -5.00 -13.57 -3.89
CA ASP A 484 -5.91 -14.24 -4.82
C ASP A 484 -6.43 -15.59 -4.29
N TYR A 485 -5.85 -16.07 -3.19
CA TYR A 485 -6.25 -17.27 -2.45
C TYR A 485 -6.91 -16.93 -1.10
N LEU A 486 -7.03 -15.64 -0.76
CA LEU A 486 -7.71 -15.16 0.43
C LEU A 486 -9.02 -14.49 0.02
N ILE A 487 -10.14 -15.13 0.37
CA ILE A 487 -11.47 -14.70 -0.07
C ILE A 487 -12.00 -13.61 0.88
N PRO A 488 -12.35 -12.39 0.39
CA PRO A 488 -12.94 -11.35 1.22
C PRO A 488 -14.24 -11.85 1.88
N TRP A 489 -14.46 -11.43 3.13
CA TRP A 489 -15.57 -11.84 4.00
C TRP A 489 -15.67 -13.34 4.32
N ILE A 490 -14.75 -14.19 3.83
CA ILE A 490 -14.64 -15.61 4.23
C ILE A 490 -13.36 -15.82 5.06
N HIS A 491 -12.22 -15.25 4.66
CA HIS A 491 -10.94 -15.37 5.38
C HIS A 491 -10.52 -14.09 6.13
N TYR A 492 -11.12 -12.94 5.81
CA TYR A 492 -10.81 -11.62 6.40
C TYR A 492 -11.91 -10.59 6.08
N ILE A 493 -11.98 -9.48 6.82
CA ILE A 493 -12.79 -8.31 6.43
C ILE A 493 -11.94 -7.35 5.56
N PRO A 494 -12.35 -7.01 4.32
CA PRO A 494 -11.64 -6.03 3.51
C PRO A 494 -11.85 -4.60 4.05
N VAL A 495 -10.79 -3.80 4.11
CA VAL A 495 -10.78 -2.38 4.54
C VAL A 495 -10.20 -1.52 3.43
N ALA A 496 -10.77 -0.34 3.20
CA ALA A 496 -10.35 0.57 2.15
C ALA A 496 -8.89 1.04 2.30
N GLY A 497 -8.24 1.35 1.18
CA GLY A 497 -6.85 1.84 1.13
C GLY A 497 -6.60 3.20 1.80
N ASP A 498 -7.67 3.86 2.25
CA ASP A 498 -7.69 5.13 3.00
C ASP A 498 -8.26 4.96 4.43
N LEU A 499 -8.52 3.72 4.87
CA LEU A 499 -9.09 3.35 6.18
C LEU A 499 -10.47 3.95 6.53
N ARG A 500 -11.18 4.59 5.59
CA ARG A 500 -12.42 5.33 5.89
C ARG A 500 -13.55 4.46 6.45
N ASP A 501 -13.56 3.19 6.08
CA ASP A 501 -14.56 2.18 6.47
C ASP A 501 -14.13 1.34 7.69
N LEU A 502 -12.93 1.57 8.25
CA LEU A 502 -12.37 0.74 9.33
C LEU A 502 -13.23 0.76 10.59
N ARG A 503 -13.74 1.94 11.00
CA ARG A 503 -14.57 2.09 12.19
C ARG A 503 -15.91 1.37 12.03
N MET A 504 -16.64 1.67 10.94
CA MET A 504 -17.89 1.01 10.59
C MET A 504 -17.77 -0.52 10.51
N LYS A 505 -16.63 -1.04 10.02
CA LYS A 505 -16.36 -2.47 9.95
C LYS A 505 -15.99 -3.11 11.29
N TYR A 506 -15.37 -2.37 12.21
CA TYR A 506 -15.23 -2.77 13.62
C TYR A 506 -16.61 -2.81 14.30
N ASP A 507 -17.43 -1.76 14.17
CA ASP A 507 -18.77 -1.70 14.77
C ASP A 507 -19.74 -2.72 14.16
N TRP A 508 -19.45 -3.23 12.95
CA TRP A 508 -20.13 -4.40 12.36
C TRP A 508 -19.64 -5.72 13.00
N ALA A 509 -18.33 -5.89 13.19
CA ALA A 509 -17.78 -7.13 13.74
C ALA A 509 -18.17 -7.37 15.20
N GLU A 510 -18.35 -6.28 15.98
CA GLU A 510 -18.84 -6.33 17.36
C GLU A 510 -20.35 -6.60 17.45
N ARG A 511 -21.15 -6.12 16.50
CA ARG A 511 -22.60 -6.40 16.45
C ARG A 511 -22.91 -7.82 15.97
N HIS A 512 -22.03 -8.44 15.19
CA HIS A 512 -22.24 -9.79 14.64
C HIS A 512 -21.12 -10.75 15.05
N PRO A 513 -20.95 -11.03 16.36
CA PRO A 513 -19.78 -11.73 16.90
C PRO A 513 -19.65 -13.17 16.39
N HIS A 514 -20.75 -13.87 16.10
CA HIS A 514 -20.73 -15.22 15.54
C HIS A 514 -20.18 -15.24 14.10
N ALA A 515 -20.58 -14.27 13.27
CA ALA A 515 -20.03 -14.09 11.93
C ALA A 515 -18.55 -13.68 11.98
N ALA A 516 -18.17 -12.75 12.85
CA ALA A 516 -16.76 -12.33 13.04
C ALA A 516 -15.85 -13.51 13.49
N LYS A 517 -16.32 -14.29 14.46
CA LYS A 517 -15.70 -15.54 14.96
C LYS A 517 -15.55 -16.58 13.85
N LEU A 518 -16.54 -16.72 12.97
CA LEU A 518 -16.45 -17.63 11.82
C LEU A 518 -15.40 -17.18 10.79
N ILE A 519 -15.39 -15.90 10.41
CA ILE A 519 -14.44 -15.39 9.40
C ILE A 519 -12.99 -15.54 9.90
N ALA A 520 -12.74 -15.29 11.19
CA ALA A 520 -11.45 -15.60 11.83
C ALA A 520 -11.11 -17.10 11.72
N LYS A 521 -12.02 -17.97 12.20
CA LYS A 521 -11.86 -19.44 12.18
C LYS A 521 -11.57 -20.00 10.79
N GLN A 522 -12.26 -19.53 9.74
CA GLN A 522 -12.02 -19.99 8.36
C GLN A 522 -10.68 -19.48 7.82
N GLY A 523 -10.30 -18.23 8.13
CA GLY A 523 -8.96 -17.71 7.85
C GLY A 523 -7.85 -18.57 8.49
N THR A 524 -7.91 -18.78 9.80
CA THR A 524 -6.94 -19.61 10.53
C THR A 524 -6.85 -21.03 9.96
N LYS A 525 -8.01 -21.67 9.73
CA LYS A 525 -8.11 -23.00 9.12
C LYS A 525 -7.50 -23.05 7.72
N TYR A 526 -7.65 -22.01 6.91
CA TYR A 526 -7.05 -21.95 5.58
C TYR A 526 -5.52 -21.89 5.65
N VAL A 527 -4.94 -21.09 6.54
CA VAL A 527 -3.47 -21.07 6.71
C VAL A 527 -2.94 -22.38 7.32
N GLN A 528 -3.70 -23.01 8.22
CA GLN A 528 -3.38 -24.34 8.73
C GLN A 528 -3.39 -25.41 7.62
N HIS A 529 -4.31 -25.34 6.65
CA HIS A 529 -4.27 -26.19 5.45
C HIS A 529 -3.02 -25.93 4.62
N LEU A 530 -2.65 -24.68 4.36
CA LEU A 530 -1.41 -24.34 3.65
C LEU A 530 -0.12 -24.82 4.36
N ALA A 531 -0.15 -25.02 5.68
CA ALA A 531 0.94 -25.59 6.45
C ALA A 531 1.03 -27.14 6.35
N THR A 532 0.11 -27.81 5.66
CA THR A 532 0.17 -29.25 5.36
C THR A 532 0.89 -29.52 4.02
N PRO A 533 1.53 -30.69 3.83
CA PRO A 533 2.08 -31.09 2.53
C PRO A 533 1.04 -31.06 1.40
N GLU A 534 -0.20 -31.45 1.69
CA GLU A 534 -1.32 -31.48 0.75
C GLU A 534 -1.70 -30.05 0.30
N GLY A 535 -1.97 -29.15 1.25
CA GLY A 535 -2.33 -27.77 0.95
C GLY A 535 -1.17 -26.94 0.37
N PHE A 536 0.08 -27.28 0.70
CA PHE A 536 1.23 -26.66 0.06
C PHE A 536 1.42 -27.15 -1.39
N ASP A 537 1.16 -28.43 -1.73
CA ASP A 537 1.17 -28.82 -3.16
C ASP A 537 0.07 -28.11 -3.93
N GLU A 538 -1.15 -28.02 -3.38
CA GLU A 538 -2.24 -27.26 -4.03
C GLU A 538 -1.85 -25.80 -4.32
N LEU A 539 -1.21 -25.14 -3.34
CA LEU A 539 -0.69 -23.79 -3.53
C LEU A 539 0.45 -23.76 -4.56
N TYR A 540 1.35 -24.73 -4.53
CA TYR A 540 2.48 -24.82 -5.45
C TYR A 540 2.03 -25.04 -6.90
N GLN A 541 1.09 -25.94 -7.14
CA GLN A 541 0.51 -26.16 -8.48
C GLN A 541 -0.13 -24.87 -9.01
N LYS A 542 -1.02 -24.25 -8.23
CA LYS A 542 -1.82 -23.08 -8.66
C LYS A 542 -1.00 -21.79 -8.77
N ALA A 543 -0.08 -21.54 -7.83
CA ALA A 543 0.68 -20.28 -7.75
C ALA A 543 2.04 -20.32 -8.46
N PHE A 544 2.54 -21.50 -8.86
CA PHE A 544 3.80 -21.61 -9.60
C PHE A 544 3.72 -22.50 -10.84
N VAL A 545 3.25 -23.75 -10.72
CA VAL A 545 3.36 -24.70 -11.84
C VAL A 545 2.39 -24.35 -12.98
N GLU A 546 1.13 -24.05 -12.71
CA GLU A 546 0.13 -23.68 -13.71
C GLU A 546 0.47 -22.37 -14.45
N PRO A 547 0.82 -21.25 -13.78
CA PRO A 547 1.13 -20.00 -14.46
C PRO A 547 2.41 -20.10 -15.30
N VAL A 548 3.48 -20.69 -14.74
CA VAL A 548 4.75 -20.87 -15.46
C VAL A 548 4.57 -21.80 -16.66
N ARG A 549 3.75 -22.86 -16.55
CA ARG A 549 3.41 -23.72 -17.69
C ARG A 549 2.71 -22.93 -18.80
N GLN A 550 1.78 -22.03 -18.47
CA GLN A 550 1.11 -21.19 -19.49
C GLN A 550 2.11 -20.25 -20.20
N VAL A 551 3.06 -19.64 -19.47
CA VAL A 551 4.11 -18.81 -20.10
C VAL A 551 5.01 -19.66 -21.02
N ILE A 552 5.45 -20.84 -20.57
CA ILE A 552 6.23 -21.78 -21.39
C ILE A 552 5.51 -22.17 -22.68
N MET A 553 4.18 -22.40 -22.62
CA MET A 553 3.37 -22.81 -23.78
C MET A 553 2.97 -21.67 -24.71
N THR A 554 3.21 -20.41 -24.33
CA THR A 554 2.83 -19.22 -25.12
C THR A 554 4.02 -18.48 -25.72
N TYR A 555 5.24 -18.81 -25.32
CA TYR A 555 6.46 -18.33 -25.99
C TYR A 555 6.58 -18.91 -27.42
N GLU A 556 6.92 -18.07 -28.38
CA GLU A 556 7.21 -18.45 -29.76
C GLU A 556 8.72 -18.35 -30.05
N PRO A 557 9.42 -19.50 -30.24
CA PRO A 557 10.85 -19.54 -30.59
C PRO A 557 11.22 -18.77 -31.86
N VAL A 558 12.48 -18.35 -31.94
CA VAL A 558 13.04 -17.54 -33.02
C VAL A 558 13.14 -18.37 -34.31
N PRO A 559 12.44 -18.02 -35.41
CA PRO A 559 12.47 -18.85 -36.61
C PRO A 559 13.80 -18.77 -37.36
N SER A 560 14.50 -19.90 -37.47
CA SER A 560 15.66 -20.17 -38.35
C SER A 560 16.96 -19.38 -38.14
N SER A 561 16.96 -18.30 -37.37
CA SER A 561 18.17 -17.62 -36.86
C SER A 561 18.41 -17.97 -35.39
N SER A 562 19.63 -17.77 -34.90
CA SER A 562 19.89 -17.92 -33.47
C SER A 562 19.32 -16.73 -32.69
N TRP A 563 18.73 -16.96 -31.52
CA TRP A 563 18.35 -15.90 -30.59
C TRP A 563 19.52 -14.94 -30.27
N ARG A 564 20.77 -15.43 -30.36
CA ARG A 564 22.00 -14.65 -30.22
C ARG A 564 22.20 -13.61 -31.33
N GLU A 565 21.69 -13.85 -32.53
CA GLU A 565 21.76 -12.90 -33.66
C GLU A 565 20.77 -11.76 -33.43
N VAL A 566 19.54 -12.08 -32.98
CA VAL A 566 18.55 -11.09 -32.53
C VAL A 566 19.11 -10.19 -31.41
N LEU A 567 19.93 -10.73 -30.49
CA LEU A 567 20.59 -9.90 -29.49
C LEU A 567 21.64 -8.95 -30.09
N ARG A 568 22.42 -9.43 -31.06
CA ARG A 568 23.52 -8.67 -31.70
C ARG A 568 23.02 -7.54 -32.61
N ASP A 569 21.85 -7.70 -33.21
CA ASP A 569 21.24 -6.72 -34.14
C ASP A 569 20.62 -5.49 -33.44
N GLY A 570 21.12 -5.13 -32.25
CA GLY A 570 20.78 -3.86 -31.58
C GLY A 570 19.70 -3.94 -30.49
N SER A 571 19.37 -5.14 -30.01
CA SER A 571 18.38 -5.38 -28.93
C SER A 571 18.56 -4.55 -27.64
N GLY A 572 19.75 -3.99 -27.42
CA GLY A 572 20.13 -3.30 -26.18
C GLY A 572 20.32 -4.23 -24.98
N LEU A 573 20.01 -5.53 -25.09
CA LEU A 573 20.11 -6.48 -23.98
C LEU A 573 21.57 -6.83 -23.65
N LYS A 574 21.83 -7.11 -22.38
CA LYS A 574 23.12 -7.56 -21.83
C LYS A 574 22.89 -8.74 -20.90
N GLN A 575 23.83 -9.69 -20.86
CA GLN A 575 23.83 -10.77 -19.86
C GLN A 575 24.34 -10.23 -18.51
N ALA A 576 23.65 -10.57 -17.42
CA ALA A 576 24.07 -10.27 -16.05
C ALA A 576 24.59 -11.53 -15.32
N MET A 577 23.91 -12.65 -15.50
CA MET A 577 24.13 -13.91 -14.76
C MET A 577 23.86 -15.12 -15.66
N GLN A 578 24.43 -16.27 -15.30
CA GLN A 578 24.21 -17.59 -15.90
C GLN A 578 24.00 -18.61 -14.78
N CYS A 579 23.16 -19.63 -14.98
CA CYS A 579 22.85 -20.67 -14.00
C CYS A 579 22.56 -22.02 -14.68
N THR A 580 23.05 -23.12 -14.10
CA THR A 580 22.71 -24.47 -14.60
C THR A 580 21.25 -24.84 -14.31
N GLY A 581 20.70 -24.33 -13.21
CA GLY A 581 19.40 -24.76 -12.68
C GLY A 581 19.41 -26.14 -12.02
N ASN A 582 20.57 -26.78 -11.79
CA ASN A 582 20.64 -28.03 -11.02
C ASN A 582 20.49 -27.76 -9.51
N THR A 583 21.04 -26.64 -9.04
CA THR A 583 20.86 -26.08 -7.69
C THR A 583 20.74 -24.56 -7.75
N PRO A 584 20.12 -23.88 -6.76
CA PRO A 584 20.05 -22.41 -6.71
C PRO A 584 21.41 -21.70 -6.48
N ARG A 585 22.51 -22.47 -6.30
CA ARG A 585 23.87 -21.96 -6.02
C ARG A 585 24.82 -22.11 -7.21
N GLU A 586 24.50 -22.94 -8.20
CA GLU A 586 25.28 -23.09 -9.44
C GLU A 586 24.97 -21.97 -10.43
N CYS A 587 25.51 -20.78 -10.14
CA CYS A 587 25.33 -19.60 -10.97
C CYS A 587 26.61 -18.74 -11.05
N ASP A 588 27.02 -18.40 -12.27
CA ASP A 588 28.12 -17.48 -12.54
C ASP A 588 27.58 -16.05 -12.72
N ASP A 589 28.01 -15.16 -11.82
CA ASP A 589 27.63 -13.74 -11.84
C ASP A 589 28.49 -12.94 -12.84
N ALA A 590 28.29 -13.20 -14.13
CA ALA A 590 29.05 -12.65 -15.25
C ALA A 590 29.27 -11.12 -15.22
N SER A 591 28.39 -10.35 -14.54
CA SER A 591 28.54 -8.89 -14.37
C SER A 591 28.72 -8.39 -12.92
N MET A 592 28.84 -9.24 -11.88
CA MET A 592 28.97 -8.74 -10.49
C MET A 592 30.39 -8.35 -10.07
N SER A 593 31.42 -8.73 -10.80
CA SER A 593 32.81 -8.29 -10.55
C SER A 593 32.96 -6.76 -10.60
N ASP A 594 32.27 -6.11 -11.54
CA ASP A 594 32.15 -4.65 -11.66
C ASP A 594 31.26 -4.04 -10.56
N PHE A 595 30.26 -4.80 -10.08
CA PHE A 595 29.29 -4.35 -9.09
C PHE A 595 29.84 -4.35 -7.65
N GLN A 596 30.56 -5.41 -7.23
CA GLN A 596 31.12 -5.50 -5.88
C GLN A 596 32.05 -4.32 -5.56
N ASN A 597 32.87 -3.91 -6.53
CA ASN A 597 33.75 -2.74 -6.42
C ASN A 597 32.98 -1.41 -6.23
N ARG A 598 31.79 -1.26 -6.84
CA ARG A 598 30.94 -0.07 -6.64
C ARG A 598 30.12 -0.13 -5.35
N HIS A 599 29.67 -1.32 -4.95
CA HIS A 599 28.85 -1.48 -3.75
C HIS A 599 29.66 -1.27 -2.46
N ALA A 600 30.97 -1.53 -2.48
CA ALA A 600 31.90 -1.17 -1.40
C ALA A 600 31.92 0.35 -1.11
N ILE A 601 31.72 1.19 -2.12
CA ILE A 601 31.68 2.67 -1.98
C ILE A 601 30.37 3.12 -1.30
N LEU A 602 29.27 2.38 -1.48
CA LEU A 602 27.97 2.68 -0.88
C LEU A 602 27.83 2.17 0.56
N LYS A 603 28.63 1.19 0.99
CA LYS A 603 28.66 0.68 2.37
C LYS A 603 29.16 1.67 3.43
N GLY A 604 29.43 2.93 3.05
CA GLY A 604 29.59 4.03 4.00
C GLY A 604 28.30 4.41 4.74
N GLN A 605 27.13 3.88 4.36
CA GLN A 605 25.85 4.13 5.04
C GLN A 605 25.00 2.86 5.20
N SER A 606 24.39 2.70 6.39
CA SER A 606 23.47 1.64 6.84
C SER A 606 24.02 0.20 6.99
N GLU A 607 24.03 -0.29 8.23
CA GLU A 607 24.34 -1.68 8.57
C GLU A 607 23.08 -2.56 8.63
N VAL A 608 22.70 -3.21 7.52
CA VAL A 608 21.73 -4.31 7.53
C VAL A 608 22.22 -5.45 6.62
N SER A 609 23.11 -6.30 7.14
CA SER A 609 23.64 -7.45 6.36
C SER A 609 24.00 -8.70 7.20
N ALA A 610 23.28 -8.92 8.31
CA ALA A 610 23.58 -9.96 9.30
C ALA A 610 22.74 -11.25 9.20
N SER A 611 21.94 -11.44 8.13
CA SER A 611 20.93 -12.52 8.04
C SER A 611 20.98 -13.40 6.77
N PHE A 612 22.03 -13.27 5.94
CA PHE A 612 22.15 -13.94 4.63
C PHE A 612 23.44 -14.74 4.47
N LYS A 613 23.88 -15.46 5.52
CA LYS A 613 25.04 -16.37 5.46
C LYS A 613 24.69 -17.86 5.52
N ASP A 614 23.47 -18.19 5.93
CA ASP A 614 23.04 -19.56 6.25
C ASP A 614 21.83 -19.99 5.40
N ILE A 615 21.86 -19.67 4.09
CA ILE A 615 20.93 -20.10 3.03
C ILE A 615 21.73 -20.66 1.85
#